data_AF-A0A931UTC3-F1
#
_entry.id   AF-A0A931UTC3-F1
#
_cell.length_a   1.000
_cell.length_b   1.000
_cell.length_c   1.000
_cell.angle_alpha   90.00
_cell.angle_beta   90.00
_cell.angle_gamma   90.00
#
_symmetry.space_group_name_H-M   'P 1'
#
loop_
_entity.id
_entity.type
_entity.pdbx_description
1 polymer ?
#
loop_
_entity_poly.entity_id
_entity_poly.type
_entity_poly.pdbx_seq_one_letter_code
_entity_poly.pdbx_strand_id
1 'polypeptide(L)'
;MIVLAPNTAFLSETSRMLAVYQALRARGAPVTVVTHGGPHERVLSTHDVPYEVLGPGWSRERAARFVTSIPGMSPPGAELYSDAELIELTRAEAAHFARVRATAVVTGFILSTLLSSRMARIPLVTTHAASWVAPVMERGMLPVPSKNVLPLQRWLPERVKRFLANVGPMRGTVGCGVFNRAARTLGVEGVPSLAALLMGDLTLVTDVPEVLGISRAELEAWRPRNPRYFRSEPKLRYVGPMFAKLDLPVSPQVEEFLAGPRPIVYVAITSSTPGLVRGVVRAVRAAGTRALVASTVHEVGDVAGDGVLVEQVLPSHLIMPKVDLAVTAGGQGSVQTAMTSGTPLIGIPLQPEQDFNVVLMERHGAARRLAEAHAASPALTELVRTMLADERYKEAAQRVQRWYAGVDSAGAAADAILECASQRS
;
A
#
# COMPACT_ATOMS: atom_id res chain seq x y z
N MET A 1 9.02 24.03 -8.59
CA MET A 1 9.72 22.92 -7.89
C MET A 1 8.69 21.82 -7.61
N ILE A 2 8.99 20.55 -7.88
CA ILE A 2 8.13 19.44 -7.42
C ILE A 2 8.53 19.07 -6.00
N VAL A 3 7.56 18.97 -5.09
CA VAL A 3 7.81 18.53 -3.71
C VAL A 3 7.35 17.08 -3.55
N LEU A 4 8.24 16.21 -3.12
CA LEU A 4 7.91 14.83 -2.76
C LEU A 4 7.80 14.73 -1.23
N ALA A 5 6.68 14.20 -0.75
CA ALA A 5 6.34 14.11 0.66
C ALA A 5 6.12 12.64 1.09
N PRO A 6 7.18 11.81 1.21
CA PRO A 6 7.05 10.43 1.68
C PRO A 6 6.70 10.40 3.17
N ASN A 7 5.70 9.60 3.56
CA ASN A 7 5.50 9.29 4.97
C ASN A 7 6.50 8.21 5.41
N THR A 8 7.57 8.63 6.08
CA THR A 8 8.67 7.74 6.50
C THR A 8 8.33 6.85 7.71
N ALA A 9 7.06 6.84 8.15
CA ALA A 9 6.51 5.76 8.98
C ALA A 9 6.32 4.45 8.19
N PHE A 10 6.27 4.50 6.85
CA PHE A 10 6.07 3.32 6.00
C PHE A 10 7.26 3.08 5.07
N LEU A 11 7.83 1.88 5.13
CA LEU A 11 8.85 1.44 4.17
C LEU A 11 8.33 1.45 2.73
N SER A 12 7.08 1.04 2.51
CA SER A 12 6.46 1.00 1.18
C SER A 12 6.31 2.38 0.56
N GLU A 13 5.86 3.37 1.33
CA GLU A 13 5.70 4.74 0.84
C GLU A 13 7.05 5.40 0.57
N THR A 14 8.01 5.21 1.48
CA THR A 14 9.35 5.79 1.33
C THR A 14 10.08 5.23 0.11
N SER A 15 10.04 3.91 -0.10
CA SER A 15 10.66 3.26 -1.27
C SER A 15 9.98 3.63 -2.59
N ARG A 16 8.64 3.75 -2.60
CA ARG A 16 7.91 4.24 -3.77
C ARG A 16 8.34 5.66 -4.14
N MET A 17 8.45 6.54 -3.14
CA MET A 17 8.83 7.93 -3.37
C MET A 17 10.28 8.07 -3.81
N LEU A 18 11.18 7.22 -3.32
CA LEU A 18 12.56 7.14 -3.81
C LEU A 18 12.61 6.82 -5.32
N ALA A 19 11.81 5.86 -5.78
CA ALA A 19 11.73 5.53 -7.20
C ALA A 19 11.20 6.71 -8.04
N VAL A 20 10.16 7.40 -7.56
CA VAL A 20 9.63 8.62 -8.20
C VAL A 20 10.68 9.74 -8.24
N TYR A 21 11.40 9.94 -7.14
CA TYR A 21 12.49 10.91 -7.06
C TYR A 21 13.54 10.64 -8.12
N GLN A 22 14.05 9.42 -8.21
CA GLN A 22 15.05 9.02 -9.20
C GLN A 22 14.54 9.24 -10.63
N ALA A 23 13.30 8.84 -10.93
CA ALA A 23 12.72 8.99 -12.27
C ALA A 23 12.48 10.46 -12.66
N LEU A 24 12.08 11.32 -11.71
CA LEU A 24 11.97 12.76 -11.94
C LEU A 24 13.34 13.42 -12.14
N ARG A 25 14.34 13.04 -11.35
CA ARG A 25 15.72 13.53 -11.50
C ARG A 25 16.33 13.12 -12.83
N ALA A 26 16.08 11.89 -13.29
CA ALA A 26 16.49 11.41 -14.60
C ALA A 26 15.87 12.23 -15.76
N ARG A 27 14.70 12.84 -15.54
CA ARG A 27 14.02 13.77 -16.47
C ARG A 27 14.47 15.23 -16.31
N GLY A 28 15.50 15.50 -15.50
CA GLY A 28 15.99 16.85 -15.24
C GLY A 28 15.05 17.72 -14.39
N ALA A 29 14.04 17.12 -13.75
CA ALA A 29 13.07 17.89 -12.97
C ALA A 29 13.71 18.46 -11.69
N PRO A 30 13.39 19.72 -11.32
CA PRO A 30 13.74 20.25 -10.02
C PRO A 30 12.82 19.62 -8.96
N VAL A 31 13.43 18.86 -8.05
CA VAL A 31 12.72 18.10 -7.00
C VAL A 31 13.32 18.43 -5.63
N THR A 32 12.46 18.57 -4.62
CA THR A 32 12.83 18.59 -3.20
C THR A 32 12.01 17.57 -2.43
N VAL A 33 12.56 17.04 -1.34
CA VAL A 33 11.93 16.00 -0.53
C VAL A 33 11.69 16.53 0.88
N VAL A 34 10.48 16.33 1.41
CA VAL A 34 10.10 16.71 2.76
C VAL A 34 9.44 15.55 3.48
N THR A 35 9.68 15.40 4.78
CA THR A 35 8.98 14.41 5.61
C THR A 35 8.64 15.01 6.97
N HIS A 36 7.88 14.30 7.78
CA HIS A 36 7.75 14.58 9.21
C HIS A 36 8.67 13.70 10.05
N GLY A 37 9.57 12.92 9.45
CA GLY A 37 10.46 12.00 10.14
C GLY A 37 9.82 10.63 10.39
N GLY A 38 10.64 9.64 10.72
CA GLY A 38 10.17 8.28 10.99
C GLY A 38 11.24 7.20 10.82
N PRO A 39 10.93 5.95 11.20
CA PRO A 39 11.90 4.85 11.24
C PRO A 39 12.52 4.49 9.89
N HIS A 40 11.94 4.92 8.76
CA HIS A 40 12.40 4.58 7.41
C HIS A 40 13.11 5.72 6.67
N GLU A 41 13.45 6.83 7.34
CA GLU A 41 14.29 7.90 6.77
C GLU A 41 15.60 7.39 6.16
N ARG A 42 16.15 6.32 6.73
CA ARG A 42 17.36 5.65 6.22
C ARG A 42 17.28 5.27 4.74
N VAL A 43 16.08 4.99 4.22
CA VAL A 43 15.89 4.64 2.80
C VAL A 43 16.28 5.82 1.90
N LEU A 44 16.00 7.06 2.33
CA LEU A 44 16.39 8.27 1.63
C LEU A 44 17.89 8.54 1.80
N SER A 45 18.40 8.48 3.04
CA SER A 45 19.80 8.83 3.32
C SER A 45 20.79 7.85 2.70
N THR A 46 20.49 6.54 2.67
CA THR A 46 21.36 5.53 2.03
C THR A 46 21.46 5.68 0.51
N HIS A 47 20.54 6.43 -0.12
CA HIS A 47 20.57 6.74 -1.55
C HIS A 47 20.94 8.21 -1.82
N ASP A 48 21.57 8.88 -0.84
CA ASP A 48 22.02 10.27 -0.94
C ASP A 48 20.91 11.24 -1.39
N VAL A 49 19.65 10.96 -1.02
CA VAL A 49 18.52 11.83 -1.31
C VAL A 49 18.44 12.93 -0.25
N PRO A 50 18.69 14.21 -0.59
CA PRO A 50 18.55 15.29 0.36
C PRO A 50 17.07 15.50 0.71
N TYR A 51 16.76 15.61 2.01
CA TYR A 51 15.41 15.84 2.50
C TYR A 51 15.40 16.78 3.72
N GLU A 52 14.24 17.38 3.97
CA GLU A 52 14.00 18.22 5.14
C GLU A 52 12.92 17.59 6.04
N VAL A 53 13.14 17.61 7.35
CA VAL A 53 12.13 17.22 8.34
C VAL A 53 11.34 18.47 8.72
N LEU A 54 10.07 18.51 8.36
CA LEU A 54 9.17 19.62 8.66
C LEU A 54 8.41 19.38 9.96
N GLY A 55 8.30 20.43 10.78
CA GLY A 55 7.69 20.36 12.11
C GLY A 55 8.63 19.76 13.15
N PRO A 56 8.10 19.23 14.27
CA PRO A 56 8.92 18.76 15.39
C PRO A 56 9.66 17.44 15.13
N GLY A 57 9.35 16.75 14.03
CA GLY A 57 9.85 15.40 13.76
C GLY A 57 9.08 14.32 14.54
N TRP A 58 8.77 13.21 13.88
CA TRP A 58 8.09 12.06 14.45
C TRP A 58 9.10 11.09 15.06
N SER A 59 8.94 10.84 16.36
CA SER A 59 9.63 9.72 17.01
C SER A 59 9.15 8.37 16.46
N ARG A 60 9.90 7.29 16.74
CA ARG A 60 9.49 5.93 16.39
C ARG A 60 8.13 5.56 16.98
N GLU A 61 7.87 5.97 18.21
CA GLU A 61 6.61 5.73 18.91
C GLU A 61 5.46 6.52 18.27
N ARG A 62 5.69 7.77 17.86
CA ARG A 62 4.68 8.58 17.16
C ARG A 62 4.35 7.99 15.80
N ALA A 63 5.36 7.57 15.04
CA ALA A 63 5.19 6.89 13.76
C ALA A 63 4.43 5.57 13.94
N ALA A 64 4.78 4.75 14.95
CA ALA A 64 4.06 3.53 15.27
C ALA A 64 2.59 3.79 15.63
N ARG A 65 2.30 4.82 16.44
CA ARG A 65 0.92 5.27 16.73
C ARG A 65 0.18 5.71 15.47
N PHE A 66 0.85 6.39 14.54
CA PHE A 66 0.23 6.78 13.27
C PHE A 66 -0.22 5.55 12.47
N VAL A 67 0.67 4.57 12.33
CA VAL A 67 0.41 3.32 11.60
C VAL A 67 -0.78 2.57 12.23
N THR A 68 -0.82 2.45 13.55
CA THR A 68 -1.92 1.77 14.25
C THR A 68 -3.21 2.60 14.32
N SER A 69 -3.17 3.89 13.97
CA SER A 69 -4.32 4.81 13.91
C SER A 69 -5.00 4.83 12.52
N ILE A 70 -4.52 4.04 11.56
CA ILE A 70 -5.16 3.91 10.25
C ILE A 70 -6.53 3.22 10.39
N PRO A 71 -7.61 3.80 9.82
CA PRO A 71 -8.93 3.18 9.81
C PRO A 71 -8.88 1.72 9.30
N GLY A 72 -9.34 0.78 10.13
CA GLY A 72 -9.23 -0.67 9.88
C GLY A 72 -8.15 -1.37 10.73
N MET A 73 -7.19 -0.64 11.27
CA MET A 73 -6.20 -1.13 12.26
C MET A 73 -6.48 -0.65 13.70
N SER A 74 -7.32 0.38 13.86
CA SER A 74 -7.54 1.05 15.16
C SER A 74 -8.89 0.73 15.81
N PRO A 75 -9.01 0.91 17.14
CA PRO A 75 -10.30 1.03 17.80
C PRO A 75 -11.13 2.20 17.24
N PRO A 76 -12.47 2.13 17.29
CA PRO A 76 -13.33 3.25 16.91
C PRO A 76 -12.96 4.53 17.66
N GLY A 77 -12.71 5.63 16.92
CA GLY A 77 -12.41 6.94 17.50
C GLY A 77 -10.93 7.31 17.59
N ALA A 78 -10.00 6.40 17.23
CA ALA A 78 -8.59 6.78 17.07
C ALA A 78 -8.44 7.80 15.92
N GLU A 79 -7.75 8.90 16.17
CA GLU A 79 -7.46 9.92 15.17
C GLU A 79 -6.00 9.84 14.72
N LEU A 80 -5.78 10.05 13.42
CA LEU A 80 -4.44 9.99 12.80
C LEU A 80 -3.49 11.09 13.30
N TYR A 81 -4.07 12.22 13.70
CA TYR A 81 -3.36 13.40 14.18
C TYR A 81 -4.13 13.97 15.38
N SER A 82 -3.44 14.73 16.24
CA SER A 82 -4.14 15.73 17.06
C SER A 82 -4.45 16.98 16.23
N ASP A 83 -5.43 17.77 16.65
CA ASP A 83 -5.77 19.05 15.99
C ASP A 83 -4.56 19.98 15.91
N ALA A 84 -3.82 20.14 17.03
CA ALA A 84 -2.66 21.01 17.12
C ALA A 84 -1.53 20.55 16.20
N GLU A 85 -1.21 19.25 16.21
CA GLU A 85 -0.21 18.66 15.33
C GLU A 85 -0.58 18.85 13.86
N LEU A 86 -1.82 18.54 13.46
CA LEU A 86 -2.23 18.69 12.07
C LEU A 86 -2.11 20.14 11.59
N ILE A 87 -2.51 21.11 12.41
CA ILE A 87 -2.39 22.54 12.11
C ILE A 87 -0.93 22.96 11.97
N GLU A 88 -0.07 22.54 12.90
CA GLU A 88 1.36 22.87 12.89
C GLU A 88 2.07 22.31 11.65
N LEU A 89 1.88 21.01 11.37
CA LEU A 89 2.47 20.33 10.21
C LEU A 89 1.99 20.98 8.91
N THR A 90 0.69 21.27 8.80
CA THR A 90 0.11 21.92 7.62
C THR A 90 0.73 23.30 7.35
N ARG A 91 0.97 24.10 8.40
CA ARG A 91 1.62 25.42 8.27
C ARG A 91 3.08 25.30 7.84
N ALA A 92 3.81 24.35 8.43
CA ALA A 92 5.21 24.10 8.07
C ALA A 92 5.37 23.67 6.61
N GLU A 93 4.51 22.75 6.15
CA GLU A 93 4.43 22.33 4.75
C GLU A 93 4.13 23.50 3.81
N ALA A 94 3.09 24.29 4.09
CA ALA A 94 2.71 25.43 3.26
C ALA A 94 3.82 26.49 3.18
N ALA A 95 4.52 26.76 4.29
CA ALA A 95 5.67 27.65 4.32
C ALA A 95 6.83 27.12 3.47
N HIS A 96 7.12 25.81 3.54
CA HIS A 96 8.11 25.18 2.67
C HIS A 96 7.71 25.31 1.19
N PHE A 97 6.45 25.00 0.84
CA PHE A 97 5.95 25.08 -0.53
C PHE A 97 6.12 26.48 -1.13
N ALA A 98 5.82 27.53 -0.34
CA ALA A 98 6.03 28.91 -0.74
C ALA A 98 7.52 29.23 -0.95
N ARG A 99 8.39 28.82 -0.01
CA ARG A 99 9.85 29.06 -0.08
C ARG A 99 10.49 28.48 -1.34
N VAL A 100 10.09 27.27 -1.72
CA VAL A 100 10.67 26.58 -2.89
C VAL A 100 9.91 26.86 -4.20
N ARG A 101 8.86 27.68 -4.16
CA ARG A 101 7.94 27.92 -5.28
C ARG A 101 7.44 26.59 -5.87
N ALA A 102 6.81 25.81 -5.01
CA ALA A 102 6.27 24.51 -5.37
C ALA A 102 5.24 24.66 -6.51
N THR A 103 5.30 23.75 -7.50
CA THR A 103 4.32 23.67 -8.60
C THR A 103 3.39 22.48 -8.46
N ALA A 104 3.79 21.48 -7.67
CA ALA A 104 2.98 20.35 -7.26
C ALA A 104 3.58 19.71 -6.00
N VAL A 105 2.76 19.02 -5.21
CA VAL A 105 3.21 18.14 -4.12
C VAL A 105 2.71 16.72 -4.36
N VAL A 106 3.61 15.75 -4.20
CA VAL A 106 3.32 14.31 -4.33
C VAL A 106 3.38 13.67 -2.95
N THR A 107 2.27 13.13 -2.45
CA THR A 107 2.19 12.56 -1.09
C THR A 107 2.21 11.04 -1.07
N GLY A 108 3.15 10.49 -0.30
CA GLY A 108 3.23 9.09 0.08
C GLY A 108 2.53 8.86 1.41
N PHE A 109 1.29 9.34 1.57
CA PHE A 109 0.48 9.23 2.79
C PHE A 109 0.85 10.21 3.93
N ILE A 110 1.48 11.35 3.62
CA ILE A 110 1.48 12.51 4.52
C ILE A 110 0.16 13.25 4.30
N LEU A 111 -0.86 12.95 5.11
CA LEU A 111 -2.22 13.42 4.86
C LEU A 111 -2.43 14.91 5.20
N SER A 112 -1.55 15.54 5.98
CA SER A 112 -1.51 17.01 6.16
C SER A 112 -1.36 17.76 4.82
N THR A 113 -0.71 17.14 3.83
CA THR A 113 -0.60 17.70 2.47
C THR A 113 -1.95 17.92 1.77
N LEU A 114 -3.01 17.24 2.23
CA LEU A 114 -4.38 17.52 1.80
C LEU A 114 -4.74 18.98 2.08
N LEU A 115 -4.37 19.52 3.25
CA LEU A 115 -4.70 20.89 3.64
C LEU A 115 -3.64 21.90 3.16
N SER A 116 -2.35 21.57 3.27
CA SER A 116 -1.28 22.52 2.92
C SER A 116 -1.20 22.80 1.42
N SER A 117 -1.54 21.81 0.57
CA SER A 117 -1.70 22.04 -0.88
C SER A 117 -2.78 23.07 -1.19
N ARG A 118 -3.87 23.11 -0.39
CA ARG A 118 -4.95 24.11 -0.54
C ARG A 118 -4.50 25.49 -0.07
N MET A 119 -3.76 25.56 1.04
CA MET A 119 -3.15 26.82 1.50
C MET A 119 -2.21 27.40 0.43
N ALA A 120 -1.38 26.55 -0.17
CA ALA A 120 -0.42 26.95 -1.20
C ALA A 120 -1.01 27.08 -2.61
N ARG A 121 -2.26 26.64 -2.82
CA ARG A 121 -2.96 26.61 -4.12
C ARG A 121 -2.21 25.83 -5.21
N ILE A 122 -1.55 24.74 -4.83
CA ILE A 122 -0.84 23.82 -5.74
C ILE A 122 -1.59 22.48 -5.87
N PRO A 123 -1.46 21.79 -7.01
CA PRO A 123 -2.04 20.46 -7.17
C PRO A 123 -1.39 19.44 -6.22
N LEU A 124 -2.22 18.57 -5.68
CA LEU A 124 -1.83 17.40 -4.90
C LEU A 124 -1.88 16.14 -5.77
N VAL A 125 -0.76 15.41 -5.81
CA VAL A 125 -0.66 14.09 -6.43
C VAL A 125 -0.61 13.02 -5.34
N THR A 126 -1.46 11.99 -5.42
CA THR A 126 -1.44 10.86 -4.48
C THR A 126 -0.94 9.58 -5.15
N THR A 127 -0.14 8.79 -4.41
CA THR A 127 0.42 7.50 -4.89
C THR A 127 0.10 6.32 -4.00
N HIS A 128 -0.66 6.54 -2.92
CA HIS A 128 -0.87 5.59 -1.83
C HIS A 128 -2.20 4.83 -1.92
N ALA A 129 -3.13 5.29 -2.76
CA ALA A 129 -4.44 4.65 -2.93
C ALA A 129 -4.37 3.36 -3.76
N ALA A 130 -3.26 3.09 -4.43
CA ALA A 130 -3.10 1.98 -5.36
C ALA A 130 -4.29 1.85 -6.32
N SER A 131 -4.92 0.68 -6.37
CA SER A 131 -6.15 0.43 -7.15
C SER A 131 -7.43 0.72 -6.37
N TRP A 132 -7.35 1.19 -5.11
CA TRP A 132 -8.49 1.48 -4.25
C TRP A 132 -9.09 2.87 -4.54
N VAL A 133 -9.58 3.04 -5.77
CA VAL A 133 -10.07 4.31 -6.32
C VAL A 133 -11.59 4.29 -6.59
N ALA A 134 -12.19 5.48 -6.74
CA ALA A 134 -13.63 5.62 -6.93
C ALA A 134 -14.24 4.77 -8.08
N PRO A 135 -13.65 4.67 -9.29
CA PRO A 135 -14.21 3.83 -10.35
C PRO A 135 -14.39 2.36 -9.95
N VAL A 136 -13.50 1.82 -9.11
CA VAL A 136 -13.59 0.44 -8.60
C VAL A 136 -14.80 0.28 -7.68
N MET A 137 -14.99 1.25 -6.79
CA MET A 137 -16.12 1.28 -5.85
C MET A 137 -17.46 1.48 -6.58
N GLU A 138 -17.51 2.40 -7.54
CA GLU A 138 -18.70 2.67 -8.36
C GLU A 138 -19.13 1.47 -9.22
N ARG A 139 -18.18 0.57 -9.55
CA ARG A 139 -18.42 -0.69 -10.27
C ARG A 139 -18.72 -1.87 -9.33
N GLY A 140 -18.76 -1.67 -8.00
CA GLY A 140 -19.09 -2.73 -7.05
C GLY A 140 -17.99 -3.80 -6.90
N MET A 141 -16.73 -3.43 -7.18
CA MET A 141 -15.62 -4.37 -7.29
C MET A 141 -14.96 -4.71 -5.95
N LEU A 142 -15.23 -3.96 -4.87
CA LEU A 142 -14.70 -4.33 -3.55
C LEU A 142 -15.38 -5.60 -3.03
N PRO A 143 -14.62 -6.56 -2.47
CA PRO A 143 -15.17 -7.78 -1.91
C PRO A 143 -15.89 -7.50 -0.59
N VAL A 144 -16.55 -8.52 -0.04
CA VAL A 144 -16.97 -8.47 1.36
C VAL A 144 -15.69 -8.50 2.24
N PRO A 145 -15.51 -7.52 3.14
CA PRO A 145 -14.34 -7.47 4.01
C PRO A 145 -14.21 -8.75 4.85
N SER A 146 -13.00 -9.29 4.97
CA SER A 146 -12.73 -10.46 5.84
C SER A 146 -12.94 -10.14 7.32
N LYS A 147 -12.80 -8.86 7.69
CA LYS A 147 -13.10 -8.36 9.03
C LYS A 147 -14.27 -7.40 9.00
N ASN A 148 -15.16 -7.53 9.98
CA ASN A 148 -16.22 -6.57 10.19
C ASN A 148 -15.63 -5.23 10.64
N VAL A 149 -15.94 -4.17 9.89
CA VAL A 149 -15.52 -2.79 10.15
C VAL A 149 -16.55 -2.02 10.99
N LEU A 150 -17.80 -2.49 11.03
CA LEU A 150 -18.89 -1.85 11.78
C LEU A 150 -19.46 -2.78 12.86
N PRO A 151 -19.93 -2.22 14.01
CA PRO A 151 -20.74 -2.96 14.96
C PRO A 151 -21.96 -3.58 14.27
N LEU A 152 -22.31 -4.82 14.62
CA LEU A 152 -23.43 -5.59 14.05
C LEU A 152 -23.30 -6.00 12.57
N GLN A 153 -22.24 -5.59 11.85
CA GLN A 153 -22.04 -5.97 10.45
C GLN A 153 -22.04 -7.50 10.25
N ARG A 154 -21.60 -8.27 11.26
CA ARG A 154 -21.58 -9.74 11.23
C ARG A 154 -22.95 -10.38 10.92
N TRP A 155 -24.04 -9.72 11.29
CA TRP A 155 -25.41 -10.23 11.12
C TRP A 155 -26.04 -9.83 9.79
N LEU A 156 -25.40 -8.96 9.01
CA LEU A 156 -25.92 -8.50 7.73
C LEU A 156 -25.74 -9.58 6.64
N PRO A 157 -26.67 -9.70 5.69
CA PRO A 157 -26.46 -10.52 4.50
C PRO A 157 -25.23 -10.07 3.69
N GLU A 158 -24.53 -11.02 3.06
CA GLU A 158 -23.31 -10.75 2.27
C GLU A 158 -23.51 -9.68 1.18
N ARG A 159 -24.66 -9.68 0.50
CA ARG A 159 -25.00 -8.66 -0.51
C ARG A 159 -25.02 -7.24 0.09
N VAL A 160 -25.52 -7.10 1.31
CA VAL A 160 -25.58 -5.82 2.02
C VAL A 160 -24.18 -5.39 2.48
N LYS A 161 -23.38 -6.32 3.03
CA LYS A 161 -21.98 -6.03 3.40
C LYS A 161 -21.17 -5.55 2.19
N ARG A 162 -21.33 -6.22 1.04
CA ARG A 162 -20.67 -5.84 -0.21
C ARG A 162 -21.11 -4.45 -0.69
N PHE A 163 -22.41 -4.17 -0.65
CA PHE A 163 -22.94 -2.86 -0.99
C PHE A 163 -22.34 -1.76 -0.10
N LEU A 164 -22.33 -1.96 1.22
CA LEU A 164 -21.73 -1.01 2.17
C LEU A 164 -20.23 -0.83 1.96
N ALA A 165 -19.49 -1.89 1.63
CA ALA A 165 -18.06 -1.80 1.33
C ALA A 165 -17.78 -0.90 0.11
N ASN A 166 -18.67 -0.88 -0.89
CA ASN A 166 -18.50 -0.09 -2.12
C ASN A 166 -19.10 1.33 -2.02
N VAL A 167 -20.14 1.55 -1.21
CA VAL A 167 -20.76 2.88 -1.07
C VAL A 167 -20.19 3.67 0.11
N GLY A 168 -19.81 2.99 1.19
CA GLY A 168 -19.32 3.59 2.43
C GLY A 168 -18.11 4.52 2.21
N PRO A 169 -17.00 4.04 1.60
CA PRO A 169 -15.83 4.89 1.36
C PRO A 169 -16.10 6.11 0.47
N MET A 170 -17.07 6.01 -0.44
CA MET A 170 -17.42 7.10 -1.35
C MET A 170 -18.17 8.25 -0.67
N ARG A 171 -18.94 7.98 0.39
CA ARG A 171 -19.85 8.96 1.00
C ARG A 171 -19.59 9.22 2.48
N GLY A 172 -18.89 8.30 3.15
CA GLY A 172 -18.62 8.34 4.57
C GLY A 172 -17.52 9.33 4.92
N THR A 173 -17.62 9.91 6.11
CA THR A 173 -16.66 10.88 6.66
C THR A 173 -15.76 10.27 7.74
N VAL A 174 -15.70 8.94 7.80
CA VAL A 174 -14.86 8.20 8.77
C VAL A 174 -13.40 8.64 8.60
N GLY A 175 -12.76 9.05 9.69
CA GLY A 175 -11.39 9.57 9.69
C GLY A 175 -11.23 11.01 9.19
N CYS A 176 -12.27 11.66 8.68
CA CYS A 176 -12.18 13.02 8.12
C CYS A 176 -12.34 14.14 9.17
N GLY A 177 -12.79 13.80 10.39
CA GLY A 177 -13.14 14.76 11.45
C GLY A 177 -11.99 15.72 11.81
N VAL A 178 -10.83 15.18 12.14
CA VAL A 178 -9.61 15.95 12.47
C VAL A 178 -9.21 16.91 11.35
N PHE A 179 -9.27 16.46 10.09
CA PHE A 179 -8.96 17.29 8.93
C PHE A 179 -9.95 18.43 8.75
N ASN A 180 -11.25 18.19 8.95
CA ASN A 180 -12.27 19.23 8.84
C ASN A 180 -12.21 20.25 9.99
N ARG A 181 -11.79 19.84 11.19
CA ARG A 181 -11.52 20.77 12.29
C ARG A 181 -10.30 21.65 11.98
N ALA A 182 -9.18 21.05 11.57
CA ALA A 182 -7.98 21.79 11.18
C ALA A 182 -8.23 22.73 9.98
N ALA A 183 -8.97 22.27 8.96
CA ALA A 183 -9.32 23.06 7.78
C ALA A 183 -10.11 24.34 8.15
N ARG A 184 -11.05 24.25 9.09
CA ARG A 184 -11.78 25.42 9.62
C ARG A 184 -10.84 26.42 10.29
N THR A 185 -9.92 25.95 11.13
CA THR A 185 -8.93 26.80 11.80
C THR A 185 -7.96 27.46 10.81
N LEU A 186 -7.62 26.78 9.71
CA LEU A 186 -6.70 27.26 8.69
C LEU A 186 -7.39 28.08 7.59
N GLY A 187 -8.72 28.13 7.55
CA GLY A 187 -9.49 28.84 6.53
C GLY A 187 -9.39 28.21 5.14
N VAL A 188 -9.22 26.88 5.05
CA VAL A 188 -9.14 26.15 3.77
C VAL A 188 -10.28 25.15 3.60
N GLU A 189 -10.42 24.66 2.37
CA GLU A 189 -11.35 23.57 2.04
C GLU A 189 -11.07 22.31 2.90
N GLY A 190 -12.13 21.70 3.42
CA GLY A 190 -12.07 20.47 4.20
C GLY A 190 -12.00 19.19 3.35
N VAL A 191 -12.14 18.04 4.00
CA VAL A 191 -12.17 16.70 3.40
C VAL A 191 -13.59 16.13 3.52
N PRO A 192 -14.39 16.13 2.43
CA PRO A 192 -15.82 15.79 2.48
C PRO A 192 -16.13 14.29 2.58
N SER A 193 -15.18 13.41 2.29
CA SER A 193 -15.37 11.95 2.32
C SER A 193 -14.04 11.19 2.46
N LEU A 194 -14.11 9.90 2.77
CA LEU A 194 -12.95 9.01 2.75
C LEU A 194 -12.34 8.91 1.33
N ALA A 195 -13.15 8.95 0.27
CA ALA A 195 -12.66 9.05 -1.10
C ALA A 195 -11.81 10.32 -1.33
N ALA A 196 -12.23 11.47 -0.79
CA ALA A 196 -11.45 12.72 -0.85
C ALA A 196 -10.21 12.72 0.05
N LEU A 197 -10.14 11.83 1.04
CA LEU A 197 -8.95 11.63 1.87
C LEU A 197 -7.85 10.88 1.10
N LEU A 198 -8.24 9.98 0.20
CA LEU A 198 -7.34 9.06 -0.52
C LEU A 198 -6.93 9.56 -1.91
N MET A 199 -7.74 10.42 -2.52
CA MET A 199 -7.50 10.94 -3.87
C MET A 199 -7.05 12.39 -3.85
N GLY A 200 -6.06 12.69 -4.68
CA GLY A 200 -5.59 14.04 -4.96
C GLY A 200 -6.26 14.64 -6.20
N ASP A 201 -5.74 15.79 -6.63
CA ASP A 201 -6.05 16.37 -7.95
C ASP A 201 -5.62 15.43 -9.08
N LEU A 202 -4.53 14.70 -8.86
CA LEU A 202 -4.11 13.55 -9.63
C LEU A 202 -3.87 12.36 -8.69
N THR A 203 -4.46 11.20 -9.00
CA THR A 203 -4.18 9.94 -8.29
C THR A 203 -3.48 8.98 -9.23
N LEU A 204 -2.29 8.52 -8.83
CA LEU A 204 -1.54 7.50 -9.56
C LEU A 204 -2.06 6.12 -9.16
N VAL A 205 -2.63 5.40 -10.12
CA VAL A 205 -3.13 4.04 -9.96
C VAL A 205 -1.99 3.08 -10.25
N THR A 206 -1.46 2.45 -9.19
CA THR A 206 -0.23 1.66 -9.23
C THR A 206 -0.46 0.23 -9.75
N ASP A 207 -1.18 0.06 -10.84
CA ASP A 207 -1.58 -1.25 -11.37
C ASP A 207 -1.63 -1.20 -12.91
N VAL A 208 -1.94 -2.31 -13.55
CA VAL A 208 -2.15 -2.39 -15.00
C VAL A 208 -3.63 -2.65 -15.34
N PRO A 209 -4.13 -2.15 -16.49
CA PRO A 209 -5.52 -2.34 -16.91
C PRO A 209 -6.00 -3.80 -16.88
N GLU A 210 -5.14 -4.73 -17.29
CA GLU A 210 -5.43 -6.16 -17.36
C GLU A 210 -5.70 -6.76 -15.98
N VAL A 211 -4.96 -6.32 -14.97
CA VAL A 211 -5.14 -6.77 -13.60
C VAL A 211 -6.38 -6.13 -12.98
N LEU A 212 -6.54 -4.82 -13.14
CA LEU A 212 -7.69 -4.11 -12.55
C LEU A 212 -9.02 -4.49 -13.23
N GLY A 213 -9.00 -4.81 -14.53
CA GLY A 213 -10.19 -5.05 -15.33
C GLY A 213 -10.96 -3.79 -15.71
N ILE A 214 -10.27 -2.63 -15.73
CA ILE A 214 -10.78 -1.35 -16.25
C ILE A 214 -9.78 -0.88 -17.30
N SER A 215 -10.23 -0.58 -18.51
CA SER A 215 -9.31 -0.15 -19.55
C SER A 215 -8.66 1.20 -19.18
N ARG A 216 -7.46 1.46 -19.72
CA ARG A 216 -6.78 2.76 -19.52
C ARG A 216 -7.67 3.93 -19.92
N ALA A 217 -8.32 3.84 -21.08
CA ALA A 217 -9.20 4.88 -21.59
C ALA A 217 -10.37 5.15 -20.63
N GLU A 218 -11.04 4.11 -20.12
CA GLU A 218 -12.15 4.27 -19.16
C GLU A 218 -11.69 4.87 -17.83
N LEU A 219 -10.55 4.42 -17.29
CA LEU A 219 -10.05 4.91 -16.00
C LEU A 219 -9.64 6.38 -16.11
N GLU A 220 -8.88 6.73 -17.16
CA GLU A 220 -8.33 8.08 -17.32
C GLU A 220 -9.38 9.11 -17.80
N ALA A 221 -10.45 8.64 -18.45
CA ALA A 221 -11.62 9.45 -18.80
C ALA A 221 -12.66 9.54 -17.69
N TRP A 222 -12.53 8.74 -16.61
CA TRP A 222 -13.50 8.75 -15.52
C TRP A 222 -13.65 10.15 -14.90
N ARG A 223 -14.88 10.46 -14.49
CA ARG A 223 -15.25 11.66 -13.76
C ARG A 223 -16.19 11.32 -12.61
N PRO A 224 -16.09 12.02 -11.47
CA PRO A 224 -16.93 11.73 -10.32
C PRO A 224 -18.41 11.96 -10.65
N ARG A 225 -19.25 10.94 -10.44
CA ARG A 225 -20.71 11.05 -10.62
C ARG A 225 -21.35 12.08 -9.69
N ASN A 226 -20.74 12.30 -8.52
CA ASN A 226 -21.20 13.29 -7.55
C ASN A 226 -19.99 14.09 -7.01
N PRO A 227 -19.67 15.24 -7.62
CA PRO A 227 -18.49 16.03 -7.26
C PRO A 227 -18.42 16.47 -5.80
N ARG A 228 -19.54 16.56 -5.08
CA ARG A 228 -19.59 17.02 -3.67
C ARG A 228 -18.79 16.15 -2.69
N TYR A 229 -18.48 14.92 -3.07
CA TYR A 229 -17.71 13.99 -2.25
C TYR A 229 -16.20 14.08 -2.49
N PHE A 230 -15.76 15.01 -3.33
CA PHE A 230 -14.37 15.20 -3.71
C PHE A 230 -14.00 16.68 -3.48
N ARG A 231 -12.70 16.95 -3.38
CA ARG A 231 -12.17 18.31 -3.20
C ARG A 231 -11.83 19.02 -4.51
N SER A 232 -11.76 18.27 -5.59
CA SER A 232 -11.47 18.77 -6.93
C SER A 232 -12.13 17.86 -7.93
N GLU A 233 -11.88 18.08 -9.22
CA GLU A 233 -12.17 17.09 -10.25
C GLU A 233 -10.95 16.14 -10.34
N PRO A 234 -10.92 15.05 -9.56
CA PRO A 234 -9.76 14.15 -9.52
C PRO A 234 -9.52 13.53 -10.89
N LYS A 235 -8.26 13.55 -11.32
CA LYS A 235 -7.78 12.79 -12.46
C LYS A 235 -7.13 11.50 -11.98
N LEU A 236 -7.26 10.43 -12.77
CA LEU A 236 -6.60 9.16 -12.52
C LEU A 236 -5.61 8.88 -13.66
N ARG A 237 -4.48 8.25 -13.33
CA ARG A 237 -3.48 7.79 -14.30
C ARG A 237 -2.94 6.43 -13.91
N TYR A 238 -2.94 5.47 -14.83
CA TYR A 238 -2.24 4.22 -14.61
C TYR A 238 -0.74 4.42 -14.72
N VAL A 239 -0.02 4.03 -13.67
CA VAL A 239 1.44 4.07 -13.64
C VAL A 239 2.06 2.69 -13.51
N GLY A 240 1.31 1.61 -13.31
CA GLY A 240 1.90 0.29 -13.12
C GLY A 240 2.40 0.03 -11.70
N PRO A 241 2.95 -1.16 -11.43
CA PRO A 241 3.21 -1.65 -10.09
C PRO A 241 4.35 -0.86 -9.45
N MET A 242 4.15 -0.47 -8.19
CA MET A 242 5.15 0.24 -7.41
C MET A 242 5.25 -0.36 -6.03
N PHE A 243 6.34 -1.09 -5.80
CA PHE A 243 6.65 -1.79 -4.56
C PHE A 243 8.14 -1.71 -4.23
N ALA A 244 8.49 -2.00 -2.99
CA ALA A 244 9.86 -1.89 -2.50
C ALA A 244 10.79 -2.91 -3.16
N LYS A 245 11.86 -2.42 -3.79
CA LYS A 245 13.02 -3.23 -4.19
C LYS A 245 14.17 -2.90 -3.24
N LEU A 246 14.34 -3.74 -2.22
CA LEU A 246 15.38 -3.54 -1.23
C LEU A 246 16.75 -3.85 -1.84
N ASP A 247 17.67 -2.89 -1.78
CA ASP A 247 19.07 -3.11 -2.15
C ASP A 247 19.79 -3.87 -1.02
N LEU A 248 19.44 -5.14 -0.90
CA LEU A 248 19.97 -6.07 0.10
C LEU A 248 20.27 -7.40 -0.62
N PRO A 249 21.51 -7.91 -0.58
CA PRO A 249 21.80 -9.22 -1.15
C PRO A 249 21.05 -10.31 -0.40
N VAL A 250 20.72 -11.39 -1.12
CA VAL A 250 20.23 -12.62 -0.49
C VAL A 250 21.41 -13.29 0.21
N SER A 251 21.26 -13.61 1.50
CA SER A 251 22.36 -14.21 2.28
C SER A 251 22.67 -15.63 1.77
N PRO A 252 23.92 -16.13 1.91
CA PRO A 252 24.28 -17.49 1.52
C PRO A 252 23.39 -18.56 2.18
N GLN A 253 23.02 -18.36 3.45
CA GLN A 253 22.11 -19.25 4.17
C GLN A 253 20.72 -19.29 3.53
N VAL A 254 20.21 -18.16 3.05
CA VAL A 254 18.93 -18.11 2.33
C VAL A 254 19.05 -18.74 0.96
N GLU A 255 20.14 -18.54 0.21
CA GLU A 255 20.35 -19.20 -1.08
C GLU A 255 20.43 -20.73 -0.93
N GLU A 256 21.18 -21.23 0.05
CA GLU A 256 21.24 -22.66 0.37
C GLU A 256 19.86 -23.19 0.75
N PHE A 257 19.11 -22.41 1.54
CA PHE A 257 17.73 -22.77 1.85
C PHE A 257 16.87 -22.85 0.58
N LEU A 258 16.96 -21.87 -0.32
CA LEU A 258 16.17 -21.84 -1.55
C LEU A 258 16.50 -23.00 -2.52
N ALA A 259 17.71 -23.54 -2.47
CA ALA A 259 18.16 -24.64 -3.35
C ALA A 259 17.67 -26.05 -2.94
N GLY A 260 17.07 -26.20 -1.76
CA GLY A 260 16.67 -27.53 -1.26
C GLY A 260 15.44 -28.14 -1.95
N PRO A 261 15.23 -29.47 -1.84
CA PRO A 261 14.39 -30.25 -2.77
C PRO A 261 12.87 -30.26 -2.48
N ARG A 262 12.44 -29.71 -1.34
CA ARG A 262 11.01 -29.66 -0.96
C ARG A 262 10.42 -28.30 -1.33
N PRO A 263 9.12 -28.22 -1.69
CA PRO A 263 8.46 -26.96 -1.98
C PRO A 263 8.65 -25.94 -0.86
N ILE A 264 8.89 -24.70 -1.24
CA ILE A 264 9.20 -23.59 -0.34
C ILE A 264 8.03 -22.61 -0.36
N VAL A 265 7.52 -22.32 0.83
CA VAL A 265 6.51 -21.30 1.07
C VAL A 265 7.16 -20.10 1.74
N TYR A 266 7.08 -18.94 1.09
CA TYR A 266 7.53 -17.68 1.67
C TYR A 266 6.43 -17.08 2.55
N VAL A 267 6.71 -16.84 3.83
CA VAL A 267 5.75 -16.28 4.80
C VAL A 267 6.16 -14.85 5.16
N ALA A 268 5.34 -13.88 4.77
CA ALA A 268 5.55 -12.46 4.98
C ALA A 268 4.25 -11.75 5.44
N ILE A 269 3.82 -12.07 6.67
CA ILE A 269 2.65 -11.46 7.34
C ILE A 269 3.10 -10.43 8.39
N THR A 270 3.91 -9.46 7.97
CA THR A 270 4.67 -8.53 8.83
C THR A 270 3.86 -7.53 9.64
N SER A 271 2.56 -7.41 9.38
CA SER A 271 1.63 -6.53 10.12
C SER A 271 0.73 -7.31 11.08
N SER A 272 1.14 -8.51 11.49
CA SER A 272 0.32 -9.42 12.32
C SER A 272 0.87 -9.56 13.74
N THR A 273 0.29 -10.47 14.53
CA THR A 273 0.83 -10.80 15.86
C THR A 273 1.86 -11.92 15.77
N PRO A 274 2.86 -11.98 16.67
CA PRO A 274 3.79 -13.12 16.73
C PRO A 274 3.06 -14.47 16.85
N GLY A 275 1.93 -14.51 17.56
CA GLY A 275 1.10 -15.71 17.67
C GLY A 275 0.53 -16.17 16.32
N LEU A 276 0.06 -15.24 15.48
CA LEU A 276 -0.42 -15.55 14.14
C LEU A 276 0.72 -16.09 13.26
N VAL A 277 1.90 -15.46 13.30
CA VAL A 277 3.08 -15.92 12.55
C VAL A 277 3.42 -17.37 12.91
N ARG A 278 3.49 -17.69 14.20
CA ARG A 278 3.74 -19.07 14.68
C ARG A 278 2.68 -20.05 14.19
N GLY A 279 1.40 -19.65 14.23
CA GLY A 279 0.29 -20.44 13.72
C GLY A 279 0.40 -20.76 12.23
N VAL A 280 0.67 -19.73 11.42
CA VAL A 280 0.85 -19.85 9.97
C VAL A 280 2.04 -20.73 9.63
N VAL A 281 3.20 -20.53 10.27
CA VAL A 281 4.39 -21.35 10.03
C VAL A 281 4.14 -22.82 10.33
N ARG A 282 3.45 -23.14 11.45
CA ARG A 282 3.05 -24.52 11.77
C ARG A 282 2.13 -25.11 10.70
N ALA A 283 1.12 -24.37 10.25
CA ALA A 283 0.18 -24.85 9.24
C ALA A 283 0.83 -25.06 7.87
N VAL A 284 1.77 -24.19 7.48
CA VAL A 284 2.61 -24.32 6.28
C VAL A 284 3.50 -25.56 6.37
N ARG A 285 4.18 -25.78 7.50
CA ARG A 285 5.01 -26.97 7.73
C ARG A 285 4.20 -28.27 7.69
N ALA A 286 2.99 -28.26 8.25
CA ALA A 286 2.08 -29.40 8.21
C ALA A 286 1.69 -29.80 6.77
N ALA A 287 1.82 -28.90 5.79
CA ALA A 287 1.59 -29.22 4.38
C ALA A 287 2.73 -30.04 3.75
N GLY A 288 3.82 -30.32 4.48
CA GLY A 288 5.00 -31.04 3.98
C GLY A 288 6.05 -30.12 3.33
N THR A 289 5.88 -28.81 3.49
CA THR A 289 6.72 -27.78 2.84
C THR A 289 7.84 -27.29 3.75
N ARG A 290 8.74 -26.50 3.17
CA ARG A 290 9.71 -25.67 3.89
C ARG A 290 9.18 -24.24 3.97
N ALA A 291 9.45 -23.55 5.07
CA ALA A 291 8.99 -22.18 5.29
C ALA A 291 10.18 -21.22 5.36
N LEU A 292 10.20 -20.21 4.49
CA LEU A 292 11.09 -19.07 4.61
C LEU A 292 10.30 -17.89 5.17
N VAL A 293 10.68 -17.40 6.35
CA VAL A 293 9.87 -16.45 7.12
C VAL A 293 10.56 -15.09 7.19
N ALA A 294 9.90 -14.04 6.70
CA ALA A 294 10.29 -12.66 6.96
C ALA A 294 9.63 -12.17 8.26
N SER A 295 10.40 -12.06 9.34
CA SER A 295 9.85 -11.68 10.66
C SER A 295 9.74 -10.18 10.85
N THR A 296 10.62 -9.38 10.24
CA THR A 296 10.74 -7.91 10.37
C THR A 296 10.79 -7.44 11.83
N VAL A 297 9.63 -7.16 12.42
CA VAL A 297 9.48 -6.64 13.79
C VAL A 297 9.09 -7.72 14.80
N HIS A 298 8.84 -8.95 14.37
CA HIS A 298 8.36 -10.03 15.24
C HIS A 298 9.51 -10.86 15.78
N GLU A 299 9.55 -11.03 17.10
CA GLU A 299 10.41 -12.01 17.75
C GLU A 299 9.79 -13.41 17.61
N VAL A 300 10.16 -14.09 16.53
CA VAL A 300 9.70 -15.45 16.18
C VAL A 300 10.86 -16.39 15.87
N GLY A 301 12.04 -16.13 16.44
CA GLY A 301 13.21 -17.00 16.27
C GLY A 301 12.98 -18.42 16.79
N ASP A 302 12.02 -18.59 17.71
CA ASP A 302 11.64 -19.87 18.28
C ASP A 302 11.01 -20.87 17.28
N VAL A 303 10.54 -20.40 16.11
CA VAL A 303 10.04 -21.31 15.06
C VAL A 303 11.11 -21.80 14.09
N ALA A 304 12.34 -21.28 14.16
CA ALA A 304 13.44 -21.72 13.31
C ALA A 304 13.85 -23.17 13.64
N GLY A 305 14.24 -23.94 12.62
CA GLY A 305 14.62 -25.34 12.79
C GLY A 305 14.61 -26.12 11.48
N ASP A 306 14.50 -27.46 11.53
CA ASP A 306 14.40 -28.25 10.31
C ASP A 306 13.27 -27.72 9.42
N GLY A 307 13.62 -27.37 8.17
CA GLY A 307 12.71 -26.85 7.16
C GLY A 307 12.06 -25.50 7.47
N VAL A 308 12.53 -24.73 8.46
CA VAL A 308 12.10 -23.34 8.70
C VAL A 308 13.32 -22.44 8.85
N LEU A 309 13.45 -21.46 7.95
CA LEU A 309 14.44 -20.39 8.07
C LEU A 309 13.73 -19.07 8.37
N VAL A 310 14.20 -18.36 9.40
CA VAL A 310 13.65 -17.06 9.82
C VAL A 310 14.71 -16.00 9.62
N GLU A 311 14.35 -14.94 8.90
CA GLU A 311 15.20 -13.78 8.65
C GLU A 311 14.45 -12.50 9.01
N GLN A 312 15.16 -11.50 9.54
CA GLN A 312 14.52 -10.22 9.89
C GLN A 312 14.06 -9.47 8.65
N VAL A 313 14.94 -9.29 7.67
CA VAL A 313 14.65 -8.54 6.46
C VAL A 313 15.02 -9.39 5.25
N LEU A 314 14.05 -9.60 4.36
CA LEU A 314 14.25 -10.34 3.12
C LEU A 314 13.88 -9.46 1.92
N PRO A 315 14.70 -9.42 0.85
CA PRO A 315 14.36 -8.72 -0.38
C PRO A 315 13.28 -9.50 -1.13
N SER A 316 12.00 -9.30 -0.82
CA SER A 316 10.90 -10.11 -1.35
C SER A 316 10.90 -10.24 -2.88
N HIS A 317 11.31 -9.20 -3.60
CA HIS A 317 11.44 -9.20 -5.07
C HIS A 317 12.53 -10.13 -5.63
N LEU A 318 13.52 -10.53 -4.82
CA LEU A 318 14.52 -11.56 -5.16
C LEU A 318 14.13 -12.94 -4.64
N ILE A 319 13.33 -12.99 -3.56
CA ILE A 319 12.87 -14.24 -2.93
C ILE A 319 11.67 -14.85 -3.66
N MET A 320 10.63 -14.07 -3.94
CA MET A 320 9.39 -14.57 -4.52
C MET A 320 9.58 -15.32 -5.85
N PRO A 321 10.49 -14.91 -6.77
CA PRO A 321 10.77 -15.69 -7.98
C PRO A 321 11.32 -17.10 -7.72
N LYS A 322 11.89 -17.36 -6.54
CA LYS A 322 12.58 -18.59 -6.16
C LYS A 322 11.76 -19.49 -5.22
N VAL A 323 10.49 -19.19 -4.98
CA VAL A 323 9.60 -19.98 -4.12
C VAL A 323 8.36 -20.44 -4.88
N ASP A 324 7.71 -21.49 -4.37
CA ASP A 324 6.55 -22.10 -5.02
C ASP A 324 5.25 -21.39 -4.68
N LEU A 325 5.18 -20.79 -3.48
CA LEU A 325 4.00 -20.12 -2.97
C LEU A 325 4.38 -19.03 -1.96
N ALA A 326 3.63 -17.93 -1.93
CA ALA A 326 3.75 -16.91 -0.89
C ALA A 326 2.51 -16.87 0.01
N VAL A 327 2.70 -16.66 1.31
CA VAL A 327 1.64 -16.37 2.29
C VAL A 327 1.90 -14.97 2.85
N THR A 328 0.98 -14.03 2.62
CA THR A 328 1.17 -12.61 2.99
C THR A 328 -0.07 -12.03 3.64
N ALA A 329 0.06 -10.85 4.27
CA ALA A 329 -1.10 -10.11 4.79
C ALA A 329 -1.93 -9.46 3.66
N GLY A 330 -1.51 -9.53 2.40
CA GLY A 330 -2.24 -8.92 1.27
C GLY A 330 -1.97 -7.43 1.05
N GLY A 331 -0.93 -6.86 1.69
CA GLY A 331 -0.52 -5.48 1.43
C GLY A 331 -0.13 -5.28 -0.04
N GLN A 332 -0.43 -4.10 -0.60
CA GLN A 332 -0.24 -3.82 -2.02
C GLN A 332 1.18 -4.16 -2.52
N GLY A 333 2.21 -3.81 -1.74
CA GLY A 333 3.59 -4.08 -2.13
C GLY A 333 3.88 -5.58 -2.27
N SER A 334 3.44 -6.39 -1.31
CA SER A 334 3.63 -7.84 -1.32
C SER A 334 2.86 -8.53 -2.42
N VAL A 335 1.60 -8.12 -2.64
CA VAL A 335 0.76 -8.67 -3.73
C VAL A 335 1.36 -8.32 -5.09
N GLN A 336 1.78 -7.07 -5.30
CA GLN A 336 2.42 -6.69 -6.56
C GLN A 336 3.76 -7.41 -6.75
N THR A 337 4.55 -7.58 -5.68
CA THR A 337 5.79 -8.35 -5.78
C THR A 337 5.50 -9.78 -6.26
N ALA A 338 4.47 -10.43 -5.73
CA ALA A 338 4.07 -11.78 -6.14
C ALA A 338 3.59 -11.81 -7.60
N MET A 339 2.74 -10.85 -7.99
CA MET A 339 2.28 -10.68 -9.36
C MET A 339 3.44 -10.48 -10.35
N THR A 340 4.40 -9.60 -10.03
CA THR A 340 5.57 -9.36 -10.90
C THR A 340 6.59 -10.49 -10.89
N SER A 341 6.56 -11.35 -9.87
CA SER A 341 7.48 -12.49 -9.74
C SER A 341 6.92 -13.78 -10.37
N GLY A 342 5.64 -13.80 -10.74
CA GLY A 342 4.98 -15.03 -11.19
C GLY A 342 4.82 -16.06 -10.08
N THR A 343 4.57 -15.58 -8.85
CA THR A 343 4.46 -16.42 -7.64
C THR A 343 3.02 -16.47 -7.17
N PRO A 344 2.40 -17.66 -7.08
CA PRO A 344 1.08 -17.82 -6.48
C PRO A 344 1.04 -17.28 -5.04
N LEU A 345 -0.13 -16.82 -4.60
CA LEU A 345 -0.26 -16.15 -3.29
C LEU A 345 -1.50 -16.60 -2.50
N ILE A 346 -1.30 -16.95 -1.24
CA ILE A 346 -2.36 -16.97 -0.23
C ILE A 346 -2.31 -15.64 0.53
N GLY A 347 -3.39 -14.89 0.46
CA GLY A 347 -3.55 -13.65 1.22
C GLY A 347 -4.32 -13.90 2.51
N ILE A 348 -3.85 -13.33 3.62
CA ILE A 348 -4.55 -13.31 4.91
C ILE A 348 -4.83 -11.84 5.29
N PRO A 349 -5.89 -11.23 4.73
CA PRO A 349 -6.14 -9.81 4.90
C PRO A 349 -6.51 -9.44 6.33
N LEU A 350 -5.91 -8.35 6.80
CA LEU A 350 -6.19 -7.72 8.09
C LEU A 350 -7.02 -6.44 7.93
N GLN A 351 -7.14 -5.91 6.72
CA GLN A 351 -7.91 -4.69 6.40
C GLN A 351 -8.60 -4.79 5.02
N PRO A 352 -9.66 -3.98 4.77
CA PRO A 352 -10.42 -4.02 3.52
C PRO A 352 -9.59 -3.76 2.25
N GLU A 353 -8.57 -2.91 2.33
CA GLU A 353 -7.67 -2.66 1.20
C GLU A 353 -6.85 -3.91 0.84
N GLN A 354 -6.39 -4.68 1.84
CA GLN A 354 -5.68 -5.93 1.63
C GLN A 354 -6.60 -7.00 1.03
N ASP A 355 -7.87 -7.04 1.45
CA ASP A 355 -8.87 -7.92 0.84
C ASP A 355 -8.97 -7.65 -0.66
N PHE A 356 -9.03 -6.38 -1.06
CA PHE A 356 -9.16 -5.99 -2.45
C PHE A 356 -7.91 -6.36 -3.27
N ASN A 357 -6.70 -6.07 -2.77
CA ASN A 357 -5.47 -6.43 -3.48
C ASN A 357 -5.37 -7.93 -3.77
N VAL A 358 -5.68 -8.77 -2.77
CA VAL A 358 -5.65 -10.23 -2.93
C VAL A 358 -6.71 -10.66 -3.95
N VAL A 359 -7.89 -10.05 -3.92
CA VAL A 359 -8.98 -10.36 -4.87
C VAL A 359 -8.62 -9.99 -6.31
N LEU A 360 -7.82 -8.95 -6.54
CA LEU A 360 -7.33 -8.64 -7.89
C LEU A 360 -6.52 -9.82 -8.46
N MET A 361 -5.63 -10.42 -7.67
CA MET A 361 -4.86 -11.60 -8.08
C MET A 361 -5.72 -12.87 -8.17
N GLU A 362 -6.66 -13.04 -7.23
CA GLU A 362 -7.56 -14.21 -7.15
C GLU A 362 -8.48 -14.31 -8.38
N ARG A 363 -8.98 -13.17 -8.90
CA ARG A 363 -9.79 -13.10 -10.13
C ARG A 363 -9.07 -13.66 -11.35
N HIS A 364 -7.73 -13.56 -11.36
CA HIS A 364 -6.90 -14.11 -12.42
C HIS A 364 -6.46 -15.54 -12.16
N GLY A 365 -6.93 -16.17 -11.08
CA GLY A 365 -6.62 -17.55 -10.72
C GLY A 365 -5.27 -17.76 -10.03
N ALA A 366 -4.54 -16.68 -9.71
CA ALA A 366 -3.18 -16.76 -9.19
C ALA A 366 -3.10 -16.65 -7.65
N ALA A 367 -4.23 -16.41 -6.97
CA ALA A 367 -4.27 -16.29 -5.52
C ALA A 367 -5.52 -16.89 -4.89
N ARG A 368 -5.46 -17.06 -3.57
CA ARG A 368 -6.59 -17.40 -2.71
C ARG A 368 -6.60 -16.53 -1.47
N ARG A 369 -7.78 -16.07 -1.08
CA ARG A 369 -7.97 -15.29 0.14
C ARG A 369 -8.41 -16.19 1.30
N LEU A 370 -7.74 -16.08 2.44
CA LEU A 370 -8.05 -16.82 3.65
C LEU A 370 -8.32 -15.84 4.80
N ALA A 371 -9.44 -16.01 5.50
CA ALA A 371 -9.73 -15.19 6.68
C ALA A 371 -8.72 -15.48 7.81
N GLU A 372 -8.36 -14.45 8.58
CA GLU A 372 -7.40 -14.58 9.70
C GLU A 372 -7.80 -15.68 10.70
N ALA A 373 -9.09 -15.85 10.97
CA ALA A 373 -9.60 -16.90 11.86
C ALA A 373 -9.23 -18.34 11.42
N HIS A 374 -8.93 -18.53 10.14
CA HIS A 374 -8.55 -19.83 9.56
C HIS A 374 -7.05 -19.95 9.28
N ALA A 375 -6.28 -18.87 9.45
CA ALA A 375 -4.85 -18.82 9.11
C ALA A 375 -3.97 -19.74 9.95
N ALA A 376 -4.37 -20.08 11.18
CA ALA A 376 -3.66 -21.02 12.05
C ALA A 376 -4.37 -22.39 12.16
N SER A 377 -5.23 -22.72 11.18
CA SER A 377 -6.06 -23.93 11.20
C SER A 377 -5.68 -24.90 10.08
N PRO A 378 -6.19 -26.15 10.08
CA PRO A 378 -5.99 -27.11 8.98
C PRO A 378 -6.43 -26.58 7.60
N ALA A 379 -7.30 -25.57 7.56
CA ALA A 379 -7.72 -24.94 6.31
C ALA A 379 -6.54 -24.31 5.54
N LEU A 380 -5.57 -23.69 6.23
CA LEU A 380 -4.38 -23.16 5.56
C LEU A 380 -3.51 -24.31 5.03
N THR A 381 -3.34 -25.38 5.81
CA THR A 381 -2.58 -26.56 5.40
C THR A 381 -3.13 -27.17 4.11
N GLU A 382 -4.45 -27.35 4.04
CA GLU A 382 -5.11 -27.91 2.86
C GLU A 382 -5.03 -26.96 1.66
N LEU A 383 -5.19 -25.66 1.89
CA LEU A 383 -5.06 -24.65 0.85
C LEU A 383 -3.66 -24.60 0.25
N VAL A 384 -2.61 -24.70 1.08
CA VAL A 384 -1.22 -24.80 0.63
C VAL A 384 -1.03 -26.05 -0.23
N ARG A 385 -1.48 -27.22 0.23
CA ARG A 385 -1.39 -28.47 -0.56
C ARG A 385 -2.11 -28.36 -1.89
N THR A 386 -3.34 -27.83 -1.88
CA THR A 386 -4.16 -27.65 -3.09
C THR A 386 -3.45 -26.74 -4.10
N MET A 387 -2.94 -25.59 -3.65
CA MET A 387 -2.30 -24.63 -4.56
C MET A 387 -0.96 -25.12 -5.09
N LEU A 388 -0.22 -25.93 -4.32
CA LEU A 388 1.04 -26.54 -4.77
C LEU A 388 0.83 -27.73 -5.70
N ALA A 389 -0.29 -28.45 -5.58
CA ALA A 389 -0.61 -29.61 -6.42
C ALA A 389 -1.25 -29.24 -7.77
N ASP A 390 -1.75 -28.00 -7.91
CA ASP A 390 -2.47 -27.53 -9.09
C ASP A 390 -1.67 -26.46 -9.84
N GLU A 391 -0.97 -26.88 -10.89
CA GLU A 391 -0.11 -26.02 -11.72
C GLU A 391 -0.84 -24.80 -12.31
N ARG A 392 -2.18 -24.83 -12.42
CA ARG A 392 -2.96 -23.69 -12.93
C ARG A 392 -2.76 -22.42 -12.11
N TYR A 393 -2.45 -22.52 -10.82
CA TYR A 393 -2.11 -21.36 -10.00
C TYR A 393 -0.78 -20.72 -10.43
N LYS A 394 0.24 -21.55 -10.71
CA LYS A 394 1.55 -21.09 -11.17
C LYS A 394 1.47 -20.50 -12.58
N GLU A 395 0.78 -21.18 -13.49
CA GLU A 395 0.51 -20.69 -14.85
C GLU A 395 -0.25 -19.35 -14.83
N ALA A 396 -1.25 -19.23 -13.96
CA ALA A 396 -1.98 -17.98 -13.76
C ALA A 396 -1.08 -16.87 -13.23
N ALA A 397 -0.23 -17.14 -12.24
CA ALA A 397 0.71 -16.16 -11.71
C ALA A 397 1.71 -15.69 -12.79
N GLN A 398 2.24 -16.62 -13.59
CA GLN A 398 3.12 -16.29 -14.72
C GLN A 398 2.39 -15.50 -15.83
N ARG A 399 1.10 -15.74 -16.06
CA ARG A 399 0.31 -14.92 -16.97
C ARG A 399 0.16 -13.49 -16.47
N VAL A 400 -0.15 -13.32 -15.18
CA VAL A 400 -0.22 -11.98 -14.55
C VAL A 400 1.13 -11.28 -14.62
N GLN A 401 2.24 -12.00 -14.37
CA GLN A 401 3.59 -11.48 -14.49
C GLN A 401 3.87 -10.87 -15.87
N ARG A 402 3.40 -11.51 -16.96
CA ARG A 402 3.60 -11.00 -18.32
C ARG A 402 2.96 -9.65 -18.57
N TRP A 403 1.85 -9.30 -17.90
CA TRP A 403 1.24 -7.97 -18.02
C TRP A 403 2.06 -6.87 -17.36
N TYR A 404 2.90 -7.24 -16.40
CA TYR A 404 3.80 -6.31 -15.73
C TYR A 404 5.21 -6.25 -16.34
N ALA A 405 5.54 -7.16 -17.26
CA ALA A 405 6.84 -7.20 -17.89
C ALA A 405 7.09 -5.93 -18.72
N GLY A 406 8.22 -5.26 -18.45
CA GLY A 406 8.63 -4.06 -19.19
C GLY A 406 7.89 -2.76 -18.82
N VAL A 407 7.03 -2.78 -17.79
CA VAL A 407 6.34 -1.56 -17.33
C VAL A 407 7.31 -0.67 -16.55
N ASP A 408 7.64 0.51 -17.09
CA ASP A 408 8.42 1.55 -16.39
C ASP A 408 7.51 2.37 -15.47
N SER A 409 7.24 1.83 -14.28
CA SER A 409 6.27 2.47 -13.38
C SER A 409 6.73 3.81 -12.82
N ALA A 410 8.02 3.91 -12.49
CA ALA A 410 8.58 5.13 -11.94
C ALA A 410 8.63 6.24 -13.01
N GLY A 411 8.94 5.88 -14.25
CA GLY A 411 8.88 6.80 -15.37
C GLY A 411 7.47 7.29 -15.67
N ALA A 412 6.50 6.38 -15.78
CA ALA A 412 5.10 6.74 -16.00
C ALA A 412 4.55 7.65 -14.88
N ALA A 413 4.94 7.40 -13.62
CA ALA A 413 4.62 8.27 -12.51
C ALA A 413 5.24 9.67 -12.67
N ALA A 414 6.53 9.74 -13.00
CA ALA A 414 7.24 11.00 -13.20
C ALA A 414 6.63 11.84 -14.34
N ASP A 415 6.28 11.20 -15.47
CA ASP A 415 5.63 11.86 -16.60
C ASP A 415 4.26 12.44 -16.22
N ALA A 416 3.44 11.66 -15.51
CA ALA A 416 2.13 12.13 -15.03
C ALA A 416 2.24 13.28 -14.02
N ILE A 417 3.25 13.24 -13.14
CA ILE A 417 3.52 14.32 -12.18
C ILE A 417 3.95 15.59 -12.90
N LEU A 418 4.84 15.49 -13.90
CA LEU A 418 5.30 16.63 -14.70
C LEU A 418 4.16 17.27 -15.50
N GLU A 419 3.31 16.45 -16.14
CA GLU A 419 2.10 16.91 -16.82
C GLU A 419 1.21 17.72 -15.86
N CYS A 420 0.94 17.16 -14.68
CA CYS A 420 0.14 17.81 -13.64
C CYS A 420 0.73 19.15 -13.17
N ALA A 421 2.05 19.17 -12.93
CA ALA A 421 2.75 20.38 -12.48
C ALA A 421 2.78 21.49 -13.54
N SER A 422 2.71 21.14 -14.84
CA SER A 422 2.76 22.11 -15.95
C SER A 422 1.44 22.84 -16.21
N GLN A 423 0.29 22.24 -15.86
CA GLN A 423 -1.06 22.74 -16.17
C GLN A 423 -1.47 24.03 -15.41
N ARG A 424 -0.58 24.61 -14.60
CA ARG A 424 -0.80 25.87 -13.85
C ARG A 424 0.34 26.90 -14.01
N SER A 425 1.19 26.72 -15.02
CA SER A 425 2.28 27.67 -15.35
C SER A 425 1.73 28.93 -16.01
#